data_AF-A0A4Q3EZ93-F1
#
_entry.id   AF-A0A4Q3EZ93-F1
#
_cell.length_a   1.000
_cell.length_b   1.000
_cell.length_c   1.000
_cell.angle_alpha   90.00
_cell.angle_beta   90.00
_cell.angle_gamma   90.00
#
_symmetry.space_group_name_H-M   'P 1'
#
loop_
_entity.id
_entity.type
_entity.pdbx_description
1 polymer ?
#
loop_
_entity_poly.entity_id
_entity_poly.type
_entity_poly.pdbx_seq_one_letter_code
_entity_poly.pdbx_strand_id
1 'polypeptide(L)'
;MIIQENIINKVAQSGLVTFDPASLYPSGDRVLYDIKDNLFHGLMLREKDFREFIKEHDWAQYQDKNVAVTCSADAIVPTWAYMLLANKLVPHAKKVVFGDLNTLETVLFEEAISNMDLEKFRDQRIVIKGCGDIAVPESAYVSLTFRLTPVVKSILYGEPCSTVPVYKRKELI
;
A
#
# COMPACT_ATOMS: atom_id res chain seq x y z
N MET A 1 6.99 -42.83 -34.14
CA MET A 1 6.42 -42.63 -32.79
C MET A 1 7.28 -41.62 -32.07
N ILE A 2 6.84 -40.37 -32.00
CA ILE A 2 7.49 -39.35 -31.18
C ILE A 2 6.69 -39.33 -29.87
N ILE A 3 7.31 -39.80 -28.79
CA ILE A 3 6.72 -39.74 -27.45
C ILE A 3 6.72 -38.27 -27.07
N GLN A 4 5.54 -37.66 -27.13
CA GLN A 4 5.31 -36.34 -26.57
C GLN A 4 5.23 -36.52 -25.05
N GLU A 5 6.37 -36.34 -24.38
CA GLU A 5 6.39 -36.27 -22.92
C GLU A 5 5.51 -35.09 -22.50
N ASN A 6 4.34 -35.40 -21.96
CA ASN A 6 3.50 -34.44 -21.27
C ASN A 6 4.34 -33.81 -20.16
N ILE A 7 4.77 -32.56 -20.35
CA ILE A 7 5.32 -31.72 -19.28
C ILE A 7 4.16 -31.46 -18.31
N ILE A 8 4.01 -32.36 -17.33
CA ILE A 8 3.10 -32.18 -16.21
C ILE A 8 3.65 -31.00 -15.42
N ASN A 9 2.94 -29.87 -15.43
CA ASN A 9 3.28 -28.71 -14.63
C ASN A 9 3.07 -29.06 -13.15
N LYS A 10 4.13 -29.55 -12.49
CA LYS A 10 4.15 -30.01 -11.08
C LYS A 10 3.64 -28.96 -10.09
N VAL A 11 3.65 -27.68 -10.46
CA VAL A 11 3.14 -26.56 -9.64
C VAL A 11 1.62 -26.68 -9.44
N ALA A 12 0.87 -27.01 -10.50
CA ALA A 12 -0.59 -27.13 -10.43
C ALA A 12 -1.07 -28.36 -9.61
N GLN A 13 -0.21 -29.36 -9.43
CA GLN A 13 -0.52 -30.57 -8.64
C GLN A 13 -0.11 -30.48 -7.16
N SER A 14 0.53 -29.38 -6.73
CA SER A 14 1.12 -29.26 -5.39
C SER A 14 0.16 -28.80 -4.28
N GLY A 15 -1.03 -28.28 -4.65
CA GLY A 15 -1.96 -27.67 -3.69
C GLY A 15 -1.45 -26.36 -3.07
N LEU A 16 -0.42 -25.74 -3.67
CA LEU A 16 0.09 -24.42 -3.29
C LEU A 16 -0.67 -23.31 -4.02
N VAL A 17 -1.11 -22.32 -3.27
CA VAL A 17 -1.69 -21.08 -3.81
C VAL A 17 -0.62 -20.01 -3.85
N THR A 18 -0.35 -19.46 -5.04
CA THR A 18 0.55 -18.33 -5.19
C THR A 18 -0.25 -17.04 -5.06
N PHE A 19 0.11 -16.22 -4.07
CA PHE A 19 -0.47 -14.91 -3.85
C PHE A 19 0.54 -13.83 -4.25
N ASP A 20 0.10 -12.92 -5.11
CA ASP A 20 0.90 -11.79 -5.58
C ASP A 20 0.45 -10.51 -4.86
N PRO A 21 1.22 -9.96 -3.91
CA PRO A 21 0.85 -8.75 -3.21
C PRO A 21 0.67 -7.55 -4.15
N ALA A 22 1.35 -7.52 -5.30
CA ALA A 22 1.20 -6.45 -6.29
C ALA A 22 -0.23 -6.34 -6.83
N SER A 23 -1.01 -7.44 -6.77
CA SER A 23 -2.42 -7.43 -7.15
C SER A 23 -3.30 -6.56 -6.24
N LEU A 24 -2.83 -6.21 -5.04
CA LEU A 24 -3.51 -5.31 -4.11
C LEU A 24 -3.21 -3.83 -4.37
N TYR A 25 -2.28 -3.51 -5.27
CA TYR A 25 -1.80 -2.15 -5.48
C TYR A 25 -2.96 -1.23 -5.89
N PRO A 26 -3.33 -0.23 -5.06
CA PRO A 26 -4.48 0.62 -5.38
C PRO A 26 -4.20 1.49 -6.62
N SER A 27 -5.25 1.73 -7.42
CA SER A 27 -5.17 2.63 -8.56
C SER A 27 -5.06 4.11 -8.15
N GLY A 28 -4.58 4.95 -9.06
CA GLY A 28 -4.51 6.40 -8.91
C GLY A 28 -3.09 6.91 -8.66
N ASP A 29 -2.78 8.07 -9.21
CA ASP A 29 -1.44 8.65 -9.11
C ASP A 29 -1.08 8.97 -7.67
N ARG A 30 0.21 8.85 -7.34
CA ARG A 30 0.77 9.25 -6.05
C ARG A 30 1.30 10.67 -6.16
N VAL A 31 0.80 11.56 -5.32
CA VAL A 31 1.22 12.97 -5.29
C VAL A 31 1.72 13.34 -3.90
N LEU A 32 2.90 13.94 -3.85
CA LEU A 32 3.40 14.60 -2.65
C LEU A 32 2.97 16.06 -2.69
N TYR A 33 2.17 16.48 -1.70
CA TYR A 33 1.84 17.87 -1.44
C TYR A 33 2.69 18.37 -0.27
N ASP A 34 3.58 19.32 -0.53
CA ASP A 34 4.43 19.90 0.50
C ASP A 34 3.90 21.27 0.92
N ILE A 35 3.39 21.39 2.16
CA ILE A 35 2.84 22.65 2.67
C ILE A 35 3.89 23.75 2.75
N LYS A 36 5.20 23.40 2.74
CA LYS A 36 6.30 24.36 2.69
C LYS A 36 6.11 25.41 1.61
N ASP A 37 5.59 25.00 0.45
CA ASP A 37 5.36 25.90 -0.69
C ASP A 37 4.27 26.94 -0.43
N ASN A 38 3.48 26.75 0.63
CA ASN A 38 2.48 27.71 1.12
C ASN A 38 2.99 28.59 2.27
N LEU A 39 4.22 28.38 2.75
CA LEU A 39 4.78 29.11 3.88
C LEU A 39 5.53 30.35 3.42
N PHE A 40 5.43 31.43 4.20
CA PHE A 40 6.22 32.63 4.02
C PHE A 40 7.70 32.32 4.24
N HIS A 41 8.50 32.53 3.19
CA HIS A 41 9.91 32.13 3.11
C HIS A 41 10.17 30.65 3.43
N GLY A 42 9.17 29.77 3.31
CA GLY A 42 9.29 28.36 3.67
C GLY A 42 9.36 28.07 5.17
N LEU A 43 9.17 29.09 6.04
CA LEU A 43 9.44 28.99 7.48
C LEU A 43 8.22 29.23 8.38
N MET A 44 7.24 30.01 7.90
CA MET A 44 6.12 30.43 8.74
C MET A 44 4.82 30.55 7.94
N LEU A 45 3.72 30.07 8.52
CA LEU A 45 2.40 30.25 7.95
C LEU A 45 1.84 31.64 8.29
N ARG A 46 1.50 32.44 7.28
CA ARG A 46 0.70 33.66 7.45
C ARG A 46 -0.77 33.34 7.18
N GLU A 47 -1.62 33.48 8.19
CA GLU A 47 -3.01 33.02 8.12
C GLU A 47 -3.79 33.63 6.95
N LYS A 48 -3.66 34.95 6.74
CA LYS A 48 -4.34 35.65 5.65
C LYS A 48 -3.99 35.03 4.29
N ASP A 49 -2.70 34.93 3.99
CA ASP A 49 -2.20 34.40 2.72
C ASP A 49 -2.59 32.93 2.53
N PHE A 50 -2.47 32.12 3.57
CA PHE A 50 -2.83 30.71 3.48
C PHE A 50 -4.33 30.54 3.20
N ARG A 51 -5.19 31.34 3.84
CA ARG A 51 -6.64 31.32 3.57
C ARG A 51 -6.99 31.81 2.16
N GLU A 52 -6.22 32.75 1.62
CA GLU A 52 -6.36 33.23 0.25
C GLU A 52 -5.96 32.12 -0.73
N PHE A 53 -4.78 31.52 -0.55
CA PHE A 53 -4.33 30.35 -1.32
C PHE A 53 -5.36 29.21 -1.31
N ILE A 54 -5.90 28.85 -0.14
CA ILE A 54 -6.91 27.79 0.00
C ILE A 54 -8.16 28.03 -0.87
N LYS A 55 -8.51 29.30 -1.13
CA LYS A 55 -9.67 29.68 -1.96
C LYS A 55 -9.34 29.68 -3.45
N GLU A 56 -8.12 30.04 -3.81
CA GLU A 56 -7.71 30.29 -5.20
C GLU A 56 -7.07 29.08 -5.88
N HIS A 57 -6.47 28.17 -5.10
CA HIS A 57 -5.82 26.97 -5.62
C HIS A 57 -6.83 26.06 -6.33
N ASP A 58 -6.47 25.57 -7.51
CA ASP A 58 -7.27 24.60 -8.25
C ASP A 58 -7.14 23.21 -7.63
N TRP A 59 -8.10 22.82 -6.78
CA TRP A 59 -8.12 21.52 -6.13
C TRP A 59 -8.55 20.37 -7.05
N ALA A 60 -9.16 20.66 -8.21
CA ALA A 60 -9.59 19.62 -9.15
C ALA A 60 -8.41 18.87 -9.78
N GLN A 61 -7.20 19.43 -9.77
CA GLN A 61 -5.99 18.76 -10.23
C GLN A 61 -5.62 17.49 -9.43
N TYR A 62 -6.21 17.30 -8.24
CA TYR A 62 -6.03 16.11 -7.40
C TYR A 62 -7.09 15.03 -7.62
N GLN A 63 -7.96 15.20 -8.62
CA GLN A 63 -9.02 14.26 -8.95
C GLN A 63 -8.48 12.84 -9.12
N ASP A 64 -9.06 11.90 -8.38
CA ASP A 64 -8.74 10.47 -8.37
C ASP A 64 -7.31 10.09 -7.95
N LYS A 65 -6.57 11.04 -7.35
CA LYS A 65 -5.19 10.84 -6.89
C LYS A 65 -5.12 10.44 -5.41
N ASN A 66 -4.01 9.81 -5.04
CA ASN A 66 -3.62 9.51 -3.67
C ASN A 66 -2.57 10.54 -3.22
N VAL A 67 -2.88 11.33 -2.19
CA VAL A 67 -2.10 12.51 -1.81
C VAL A 67 -1.43 12.31 -0.45
N ALA A 68 -0.11 12.45 -0.41
CA ALA A 68 0.68 12.54 0.81
C ALA A 68 0.93 14.01 1.12
N VAL A 69 0.39 14.51 2.24
CA VAL A 69 0.61 15.88 2.71
C VAL A 69 1.77 15.89 3.71
N THR A 70 2.78 16.69 3.45
CA THR A 70 3.98 16.81 4.31
C THR A 70 4.38 18.26 4.54
N CYS A 71 5.39 18.46 5.39
CA CYS A 71 6.20 19.67 5.45
C CYS A 71 7.67 19.26 5.42
N SER A 72 8.36 19.52 4.31
CA SER A 72 9.80 19.20 4.21
C SER A 72 10.72 20.25 4.83
N ALA A 73 10.18 21.43 5.17
CA ALA A 73 10.91 22.46 5.89
C ALA A 73 10.88 22.25 7.40
N ASP A 74 11.93 22.72 8.07
CA ASP A 74 11.97 22.88 9.52
C ASP A 74 11.16 24.12 9.92
N ALA A 75 9.83 24.01 9.80
CA ALA A 75 8.88 25.07 10.01
C ALA A 75 7.81 24.66 11.02
N ILE A 76 7.43 25.59 11.90
CA ILE A 76 6.31 25.39 12.83
C ILE A 76 5.02 25.70 12.09
N VAL A 77 4.32 24.64 11.68
CA VAL A 77 3.03 24.74 10.99
C VAL A 77 1.90 24.36 11.94
N PRO A 78 0.92 25.25 12.19
CA PRO A 78 -0.24 24.92 13.00
C PRO A 78 -1.05 23.74 12.41
N THR A 79 -1.45 22.79 13.24
CA THR A 79 -2.16 21.57 12.81
C THR A 79 -3.42 21.86 11.98
N TRP A 80 -4.13 22.95 12.27
CA TRP A 80 -5.34 23.34 11.53
C TRP A 80 -5.08 23.60 10.04
N ALA A 81 -3.85 23.93 9.64
CA ALA A 81 -3.51 24.15 8.24
C ALA A 81 -3.61 22.86 7.42
N TYR A 82 -3.08 21.75 7.95
CA TYR A 82 -3.23 20.42 7.37
C TYR A 82 -4.70 19.97 7.33
N MET A 83 -5.49 20.33 8.35
CA MET A 83 -6.93 20.05 8.36
C MET A 83 -7.68 20.78 7.24
N LEU A 84 -7.30 22.03 6.94
CA LEU A 84 -7.86 22.76 5.79
C LEU A 84 -7.46 22.14 4.45
N LEU A 85 -6.19 21.73 4.29
CA LEU A 85 -5.76 20.99 3.09
C LEU A 85 -6.57 19.71 2.91
N ALA A 86 -6.67 18.90 3.96
CA ALA A 86 -7.45 17.66 3.93
C ALA A 86 -8.91 17.95 3.56
N ASN A 87 -9.55 18.96 4.17
CA ASN A 87 -10.93 19.35 3.86
C ASN A 87 -11.12 19.72 2.38
N LYS A 88 -10.16 20.43 1.78
CA LYS A 88 -10.22 20.79 0.35
C LYS A 88 -9.96 19.63 -0.59
N LEU A 89 -9.19 18.64 -0.16
CA LEU A 89 -8.89 17.45 -0.95
C LEU A 89 -10.03 16.42 -0.94
N VAL A 90 -10.92 16.40 0.08
CA VAL A 90 -12.03 15.45 0.21
C VAL A 90 -12.84 15.22 -1.09
N PRO A 91 -13.31 16.25 -1.82
CA PRO A 91 -14.14 16.01 -3.01
C PRO A 91 -13.36 15.52 -4.24
N HIS A 92 -12.03 15.47 -4.19
CA HIS A 92 -11.19 15.20 -5.37
C HIS A 92 -10.28 13.97 -5.20
N ALA A 93 -9.57 13.87 -4.08
CA ALA A 93 -8.59 12.83 -3.84
C ALA A 93 -9.25 11.51 -3.39
N LYS A 94 -8.72 10.37 -3.84
CA LYS A 94 -9.12 9.04 -3.35
C LYS A 94 -8.65 8.79 -1.92
N LYS A 95 -7.44 9.24 -1.63
CA LYS A 95 -6.79 9.07 -0.33
C LYS A 95 -5.97 10.30 0.01
N VAL A 96 -6.01 10.69 1.27
CA VAL A 96 -5.14 11.73 1.83
C VAL A 96 -4.50 11.18 3.10
N VAL A 97 -3.18 11.30 3.22
CA VAL A 97 -2.43 10.96 4.44
C VAL A 97 -1.54 12.13 4.83
N PHE A 98 -1.18 12.21 6.11
CA PHE A 98 -0.09 13.06 6.56
C PHE A 98 1.21 12.22 6.61
N GLY A 99 2.25 12.67 5.92
CA GLY A 99 3.51 11.95 5.77
C GLY A 99 4.07 12.04 4.34
N ASP A 100 5.02 11.18 4.04
CA ASP A 100 5.67 11.08 2.73
C ASP A 100 5.00 10.02 1.82
N LEU A 101 5.57 9.81 0.64
CA LEU A 101 5.08 8.78 -0.29
C LEU A 101 5.21 7.35 0.27
N ASN A 102 6.20 7.08 1.12
CA ASN A 102 6.34 5.77 1.77
C ASN A 102 5.20 5.51 2.78
N THR A 103 4.82 6.55 3.53
CA THR A 103 3.68 6.53 4.43
C THR A 103 2.39 6.29 3.65
N LEU A 104 2.25 6.96 2.50
CA LEU A 104 1.10 6.76 1.62
C LEU A 104 1.01 5.32 1.12
N GLU A 105 2.10 4.74 0.60
CA GLU A 105 2.11 3.33 0.17
C GLU A 105 1.78 2.38 1.32
N THR A 106 2.33 2.61 2.52
CA THR A 106 2.01 1.79 3.69
C THR A 106 0.52 1.82 4.01
N VAL A 107 -0.11 2.99 4.04
CA VAL A 107 -1.55 3.11 4.33
C VAL A 107 -2.39 2.47 3.23
N LEU A 108 -2.04 2.69 1.95
CA LEU A 108 -2.75 2.13 0.81
C LEU A 108 -2.76 0.60 0.81
N PHE A 109 -1.60 -0.02 1.08
CA PHE A 109 -1.52 -1.47 1.20
C PHE A 109 -2.22 -1.99 2.44
N GLU A 110 -2.10 -1.33 3.59
CA GLU A 110 -2.79 -1.75 4.81
C GLU A 110 -4.32 -1.76 4.61
N GLU A 111 -4.88 -0.73 3.95
CA GLU A 111 -6.29 -0.68 3.62
C GLU A 111 -6.70 -1.78 2.64
N ALA A 112 -5.94 -1.99 1.57
CA ALA A 112 -6.22 -3.05 0.60
C ALA A 112 -6.18 -4.44 1.26
N ILE A 113 -5.17 -4.69 2.11
CA ILE A 113 -5.02 -5.92 2.86
C ILE A 113 -6.20 -6.07 3.82
N SER A 114 -6.54 -5.06 4.63
CA SER A 114 -7.61 -5.13 5.64
C SER A 114 -8.96 -5.54 5.06
N ASN A 115 -9.22 -5.21 3.79
CA ASN A 115 -10.45 -5.53 3.07
C ASN A 115 -10.42 -6.91 2.36
N MET A 116 -9.31 -7.64 2.42
CA MET A 116 -9.22 -8.98 1.83
C MET A 116 -10.15 -9.97 2.53
N ASP A 117 -10.83 -10.78 1.73
CA ASP A 117 -11.54 -11.98 2.18
C ASP A 117 -10.55 -13.11 2.49
N LEU A 118 -10.25 -13.27 3.78
CA LEU A 118 -9.28 -14.24 4.28
C LEU A 118 -9.78 -15.69 4.22
N GLU A 119 -11.10 -15.92 4.12
CA GLU A 119 -11.67 -17.27 4.08
C GLU A 119 -11.23 -18.03 2.84
N LYS A 120 -10.99 -17.32 1.73
CA LYS A 120 -10.43 -17.87 0.49
C LYS A 120 -9.08 -18.53 0.66
N PHE A 121 -8.39 -18.27 1.76
CA PHE A 121 -7.06 -18.79 2.08
C PHE A 121 -7.08 -19.84 3.20
N ARG A 122 -8.26 -20.13 3.75
CA ARG A 122 -8.41 -21.06 4.87
C ARG A 122 -7.81 -22.42 4.53
N ASP A 123 -6.96 -22.90 5.42
CA ASP A 123 -6.32 -24.22 5.37
C ASP A 123 -5.49 -24.49 4.10
N GLN A 124 -5.09 -23.43 3.39
CA GLN A 124 -4.24 -23.51 2.21
C GLN A 124 -2.76 -23.35 2.56
N ARG A 125 -1.90 -23.82 1.66
CA ARG A 125 -0.46 -23.54 1.68
C ARG A 125 -0.21 -22.42 0.70
N ILE A 126 0.30 -21.29 1.17
CA ILE A 126 0.46 -20.09 0.34
C ILE A 126 1.93 -19.80 0.10
N VAL A 127 2.25 -19.42 -1.14
CA VAL A 127 3.50 -18.74 -1.50
C VAL A 127 3.19 -17.26 -1.73
N ILE A 128 3.75 -16.38 -0.93
CA ILE A 128 3.70 -14.93 -1.14
C ILE A 128 4.87 -14.55 -2.04
N LYS A 129 4.58 -14.02 -3.23
CA LYS A 129 5.61 -13.55 -4.16
C LYS A 129 6.39 -12.38 -3.58
N GLY A 130 7.71 -12.38 -3.78
CA GLY A 130 8.61 -11.35 -3.27
C GLY A 130 9.27 -10.48 -4.34
N CYS A 131 9.15 -10.84 -5.62
CA CYS A 131 9.68 -10.06 -6.73
C CYS A 131 8.57 -9.77 -7.75
N GLY A 132 8.67 -8.62 -8.40
CA GLY A 132 7.71 -8.16 -9.39
C GLY A 132 8.05 -6.75 -9.86
N ASP A 133 7.35 -6.28 -10.89
CA ASP A 133 7.57 -4.94 -11.46
C ASP A 133 7.01 -3.83 -10.56
N ILE A 134 5.98 -4.14 -9.77
CA ILE A 134 5.36 -3.20 -8.83
C ILE A 134 6.06 -3.34 -7.49
N ALA A 135 6.61 -2.22 -6.99
CA ALA A 135 7.21 -2.15 -5.67
C ALA A 135 6.14 -2.34 -4.59
N VAL A 136 6.32 -3.38 -3.77
CA VAL A 136 5.45 -3.67 -2.61
C VAL A 136 6.25 -3.32 -1.35
N PRO A 137 5.74 -2.47 -0.45
CA PRO A 137 6.48 -2.06 0.75
C PRO A 137 6.60 -3.24 1.73
N GLU A 138 7.67 -3.27 2.51
CA GLU A 138 7.92 -4.29 3.53
C GLU A 138 6.77 -4.41 4.53
N SER A 139 6.12 -3.27 4.85
CA SER A 139 4.93 -3.20 5.71
C SER A 139 3.78 -4.07 5.21
N ALA A 140 3.58 -4.19 3.89
CA ALA A 140 2.55 -5.05 3.31
C ALA A 140 2.83 -6.53 3.58
N TYR A 141 4.09 -6.98 3.48
CA TYR A 141 4.48 -8.36 3.77
C TYR A 141 4.29 -8.71 5.25
N VAL A 142 4.61 -7.77 6.15
CA VAL A 142 4.36 -7.91 7.58
C VAL A 142 2.86 -8.05 7.86
N SER A 143 2.03 -7.16 7.29
CA SER A 143 0.57 -7.16 7.47
C SER A 143 -0.10 -8.40 6.90
N LEU A 144 0.27 -8.81 5.68
CA LEU A 144 -0.19 -10.05 5.06
C LEU A 144 0.13 -11.26 5.93
N THR A 145 1.38 -11.37 6.40
CA THR A 145 1.80 -12.49 7.24
C THR A 145 1.01 -12.51 8.53
N PHE A 146 0.85 -11.36 9.19
CA PHE A 146 0.07 -11.23 10.43
C PHE A 146 -1.38 -11.69 10.25
N ARG A 147 -2.05 -11.27 9.15
CA ARG A 147 -3.46 -11.59 8.91
C ARG A 147 -3.70 -12.99 8.35
N LEU A 148 -2.79 -13.54 7.55
CA LEU A 148 -2.94 -14.87 6.95
C LEU A 148 -2.57 -16.00 7.93
N THR A 149 -1.60 -15.77 8.83
CA THR A 149 -1.12 -16.80 9.76
C THR A 149 -2.23 -17.55 10.52
N PRO A 150 -3.27 -16.88 11.06
CA PRO A 150 -4.36 -17.56 11.78
C PRO A 150 -5.23 -18.47 10.93
N VAL A 151 -5.29 -18.27 9.60
CA VAL A 151 -6.25 -18.97 8.72
C VAL A 151 -5.61 -20.03 7.83
N VAL A 152 -4.33 -19.89 7.50
CA VAL A 152 -3.61 -20.76 6.54
C VAL A 152 -2.94 -21.97 7.20
N LYS A 153 -2.58 -22.98 6.41
CA LYS A 153 -1.73 -24.10 6.84
C LYS A 153 -0.25 -23.74 6.84
N SER A 154 0.20 -22.97 5.86
CA SER A 154 1.60 -22.53 5.78
C SER A 154 1.75 -21.30 4.91
N ILE A 155 2.81 -20.53 5.18
CA ILE A 155 3.26 -19.40 4.37
C ILE A 155 4.70 -19.67 3.94
N LEU A 156 4.95 -19.53 2.66
CA LEU A 156 6.25 -19.52 2.01
C LEU A 156 6.43 -18.13 1.37
N TYR A 157 7.67 -17.66 1.26
CA TYR A 157 8.02 -16.41 0.58
C TYR A 157 8.94 -16.69 -0.61
N GLY A 158 8.70 -16.03 -1.74
CA GLY A 158 9.52 -16.13 -2.95
C GLY A 158 8.76 -16.63 -4.16
N GLU A 159 9.47 -17.22 -5.11
CA GLU A 159 8.89 -17.79 -6.32
C GLU A 159 8.63 -19.28 -6.13
N PRO A 160 7.62 -19.90 -6.80
CA PRO A 160 7.33 -21.33 -6.64
C PRO A 160 8.53 -22.27 -6.84
N CYS A 161 9.54 -21.83 -7.61
CA CYS A 161 10.78 -22.57 -7.86
C CYS A 161 11.88 -22.32 -6.81
N SER A 162 11.74 -21.28 -5.97
CA SER A 162 12.72 -20.86 -4.96
C SER A 162 12.00 -20.14 -3.81
N THR A 163 11.59 -20.91 -2.80
CA THR A 163 10.82 -20.40 -1.65
C THR A 163 11.56 -20.56 -0.33
N VAL A 164 11.38 -19.58 0.57
CA VAL A 164 11.77 -19.65 1.98
C VAL A 164 10.54 -19.93 2.86
N PRO A 165 10.56 -20.90 3.78
CA PRO A 165 9.45 -21.13 4.69
C PRO A 165 9.33 -20.02 5.74
N VAL A 166 8.14 -19.46 5.90
CA VAL A 166 7.83 -18.38 6.86
C VAL A 166 6.99 -18.92 8.03
N TYR A 167 5.95 -19.68 7.73
CA TYR A 167 5.04 -20.24 8.74
C TYR A 167 4.55 -21.63 8.33
N LYS A 168 4.34 -22.50 9.33
CA LYS A 168 3.61 -23.76 9.18
C LYS A 168 2.80 -24.01 10.45
N ARG A 169 1.49 -24.21 10.31
CA ARG A 169 0.63 -24.61 11.41
C ARG A 169 1.11 -25.96 11.94
N LYS A 170 1.38 -26.03 13.23
CA LYS A 170 1.65 -27.31 13.90
C LYS A 170 0.33 -28.05 14.02
N GLU A 171 0.27 -29.27 13.52
CA GLU A 171 -0.84 -30.16 13.84
C GLU A 171 -0.68 -30.56 15.32
N LEU A 172 -1.74 -30.38 16.11
CA LEU A 172 -1.79 -30.95 17.45
C LEU A 172 -1.96 -32.45 17.26
N ILE A 173 -0.89 -33.20 17.55
CA ILE A 173 -0.86 -34.66 17.60
C ILE A 173 -1.54 -35.11 18.89
#